data_AF-A0A0G1QIU0-F1
#
_entry.id   AF-A0A0G1QIU0-F1
#
_cell.length_a   1.000
_cell.length_b   1.000
_cell.length_c   1.000
_cell.angle_alpha   90.00
_cell.angle_beta   90.00
_cell.angle_gamma   90.00
#
_symmetry.space_group_name_H-M   'P 1'
#
loop_
_entity.id
_entity.type
_entity.pdbx_description
1 polymer ?
#
loop_
_entity_poly.entity_id
_entity_poly.type
_entity_poly.pdbx_seq_one_letter_code
_entity_poly.pdbx_strand_id
1 'polypeptide(L)'
;MKVRAQDIDFDQITTPGGYQPGTDLAGSTSAVEKLISNVLVVLTVVAGIAFALYFLLGGLSWITAGGDKTKIEKARSMMTNGAIGIIIIAVSYAIVWIVGAALGIEILEPGKIIQGITFK
;
A
#
# COMPACT_ATOMS: atom_id res chain seq x y z
N MET A 1 -43.51 14.34 -17.86
CA MET A 1 -42.19 14.53 -17.22
C MET A 1 -41.13 14.02 -18.19
N LYS A 2 -40.26 14.89 -18.71
CA LYS A 2 -39.14 14.51 -19.59
C LYS A 2 -37.88 14.71 -18.79
N VAL A 3 -37.38 13.66 -18.15
CA VAL A 3 -36.05 13.68 -17.53
C VAL A 3 -35.05 13.88 -18.67
N ARG A 4 -34.32 14.99 -18.67
CA ARG A 4 -33.25 15.22 -19.65
C ARG A 4 -32.04 14.45 -19.15
N ALA A 5 -31.29 13.80 -20.03
CA ALA A 5 -30.08 13.05 -19.65
C ALA A 5 -28.99 13.91 -18.98
N GLN A 6 -29.16 15.24 -18.96
CA GLN A 6 -28.28 16.21 -18.28
C GLN A 6 -28.54 16.35 -16.77
N ASP A 7 -29.68 15.86 -16.26
CA ASP A 7 -30.01 15.97 -14.83
C ASP A 7 -29.52 14.75 -14.02
N ILE A 8 -28.75 13.84 -14.65
CA ILE A 8 -28.13 12.71 -13.95
C ILE A 8 -26.74 13.15 -13.50
N ASP A 9 -26.59 13.28 -12.19
CA ASP A 9 -25.36 13.58 -11.47
C ASP A 9 -24.40 12.38 -11.54
N PHE A 10 -23.67 12.29 -12.66
CA PHE A 10 -22.62 11.28 -12.87
C PHE A 10 -21.45 11.38 -11.88
N ASP A 11 -21.34 12.51 -11.18
CA ASP A 11 -20.37 12.77 -10.12
C ASP A 11 -20.58 11.86 -8.89
N GLN A 12 -21.74 11.21 -8.74
CA GLN A 12 -22.04 10.32 -7.62
C GLN A 12 -21.93 8.82 -7.94
N ILE A 13 -21.48 8.44 -9.16
CA ILE A 13 -21.22 7.04 -9.51
C ILE A 13 -19.91 6.58 -8.82
N THR A 14 -20.02 6.17 -7.55
CA THR A 14 -18.91 5.53 -6.83
C THR A 14 -18.81 4.07 -7.29
N THR A 15 -17.65 3.65 -7.78
CA THR A 15 -17.39 2.21 -8.02
C THR A 15 -17.01 1.51 -6.71
N PRO A 16 -17.16 0.18 -6.60
CA PRO A 16 -16.65 -0.57 -5.46
C PRO A 16 -15.16 -0.26 -5.24
N GLY A 17 -14.83 0.41 -4.13
CA GLY A 17 -13.50 0.99 -3.89
C GLY A 17 -13.47 2.52 -3.76
N GLY A 18 -14.60 3.22 -3.93
CA GLY A 18 -14.72 4.66 -3.65
C GLY A 18 -14.01 5.57 -4.66
N TYR A 19 -13.78 5.05 -5.88
CA TYR A 19 -13.27 5.84 -6.99
C TYR A 19 -14.41 6.65 -7.61
N GLN A 20 -14.26 7.96 -7.53
CA GLN A 20 -15.05 8.95 -8.25
C GLN A 20 -14.13 9.55 -9.32
N PRO A 21 -14.34 9.28 -10.62
CA PRO A 21 -13.62 10.00 -11.66
C PRO A 21 -14.14 11.44 -11.70
N GLY A 22 -13.42 12.35 -11.04
CA GLY A 22 -13.75 13.78 -11.06
C GLY A 22 -13.55 14.38 -12.46
N THR A 23 -14.41 15.33 -12.82
CA THR A 23 -14.35 16.05 -14.10
C THR A 23 -13.34 17.21 -14.10
N ASP A 24 -12.65 17.42 -12.99
CA ASP A 24 -11.63 18.44 -12.77
C ASP A 24 -10.25 17.85 -12.38
N LEU A 25 -9.21 18.67 -12.52
CA LEU A 25 -7.82 18.25 -12.29
C LEU A 25 -7.57 17.85 -10.82
N ALA A 26 -8.30 18.47 -9.88
CA ALA A 26 -8.26 18.14 -8.45
C ALA A 26 -8.88 16.74 -8.17
N GLY A 27 -10.00 16.41 -8.80
CA GLY A 27 -10.59 15.07 -8.74
C GLY A 27 -9.71 14.00 -9.42
N SER A 28 -9.00 14.36 -10.50
CA SER A 28 -8.05 13.46 -11.17
C SER A 28 -6.83 13.12 -10.30
N THR A 29 -6.26 14.08 -9.57
CA THR A 29 -5.17 13.81 -8.60
C THR A 29 -5.66 12.94 -7.43
N SER A 30 -6.86 13.20 -6.90
CA SER A 30 -7.44 12.38 -5.83
C SER A 30 -7.74 10.94 -6.27
N ALA A 31 -8.15 10.74 -7.54
CA ALA A 31 -8.38 9.40 -8.08
C ALA A 31 -7.09 8.59 -8.19
N VAL A 32 -6.00 9.21 -8.65
CA VAL A 32 -4.67 8.56 -8.73
C VAL A 32 -4.15 8.24 -7.32
N GLU A 33 -4.30 9.15 -6.37
CA GLU A 33 -3.91 8.95 -4.98
C GLU A 33 -4.67 7.78 -4.34
N LYS A 34 -6.00 7.72 -4.52
CA LYS A 34 -6.83 6.60 -4.04
C LYS A 34 -6.44 5.28 -4.69
N LEU A 35 -6.13 5.27 -5.99
CA LEU A 35 -5.70 4.05 -6.70
C LEU A 35 -4.40 3.53 -6.13
N ILE A 36 -3.41 4.41 -5.95
CA ILE A 36 -2.11 4.06 -5.37
C ILE A 36 -2.30 3.56 -3.93
N SER A 37 -3.11 4.26 -3.12
CA SER A 37 -3.39 3.87 -1.73
C SER A 37 -4.02 2.48 -1.64
N ASN A 38 -5.06 2.19 -2.44
CA ASN A 38 -5.69 0.87 -2.46
C ASN A 38 -4.73 -0.23 -2.94
N VAL A 39 -3.92 0.05 -3.96
CA VAL A 39 -2.89 -0.90 -4.43
C VAL A 39 -1.88 -1.19 -3.32
N LEU A 40 -1.39 -0.16 -2.62
CA LEU A 40 -0.45 -0.34 -1.51
C LEU A 40 -1.06 -1.14 -0.35
N VAL A 41 -2.33 -0.91 -0.02
CA VAL A 41 -3.03 -1.70 1.00
C VAL A 41 -3.12 -3.16 0.60
N VAL A 42 -3.57 -3.46 -0.64
CA VAL A 42 -3.66 -4.83 -1.14
C VAL A 42 -2.28 -5.49 -1.16
N LEU A 43 -1.25 -4.80 -1.67
CA LEU A 43 0.11 -5.32 -1.70
C LEU A 43 0.65 -5.61 -0.29
N THR A 44 0.40 -4.72 0.67
CA THR A 44 0.86 -4.90 2.06
C THR A 44 0.21 -6.11 2.72
N VAL A 45 -1.10 -6.30 2.51
CA VAL A 45 -1.83 -7.47 3.04
C VAL A 45 -1.30 -8.76 2.41
N VAL A 46 -1.16 -8.79 1.09
CA VAL A 46 -0.62 -9.96 0.36
C VAL A 46 0.81 -10.27 0.80
N ALA A 47 1.65 -9.25 0.94
CA ALA A 47 3.03 -9.40 1.40
C ALA A 47 3.11 -9.95 2.83
N GLY A 48 2.24 -9.47 3.74
CA GLY A 48 2.17 -9.97 5.11
C GLY A 48 1.79 -11.45 5.19
N ILE A 49 0.78 -11.86 4.41
CA ILE A 49 0.36 -13.27 4.32
C ILE A 49 1.49 -14.12 3.72
N ALA A 50 2.09 -13.66 2.62
CA ALA A 50 3.19 -14.38 1.99
C ALA A 50 4.38 -14.53 2.95
N PHE A 51 4.78 -13.47 3.65
CA PHE A 51 5.83 -13.52 4.66
C PHE A 51 5.54 -14.56 5.74
N ALA A 52 4.32 -14.58 6.29
CA ALA A 52 3.93 -15.56 7.30
C ALA A 52 4.10 -16.99 6.77
N LEU A 53 3.62 -17.28 5.56
CA LEU A 53 3.76 -18.61 4.94
C LEU A 53 5.23 -18.99 4.72
N TYR A 54 6.04 -18.10 4.16
CA TYR A 54 7.47 -18.34 3.95
C TYR A 54 8.23 -18.53 5.25
N PHE A 55 7.89 -17.78 6.29
CA PHE A 55 8.50 -17.89 7.60
C PHE A 55 8.17 -19.24 8.27
N LEU A 56 6.90 -19.66 8.22
CA LEU A 56 6.50 -20.98 8.70
C LEU A 56 7.19 -22.11 7.94
N LEU A 57 7.22 -22.05 6.60
CA LEU A 57 7.88 -23.06 5.78
C LEU A 57 9.39 -23.11 6.03
N GLY A 58 10.04 -21.95 6.21
CA GLY A 58 11.45 -21.87 6.59
C GLY A 58 11.71 -22.51 7.95
N GLY A 59 10.87 -22.21 8.95
CA GLY A 59 10.96 -22.80 10.29
C GLY A 59 10.75 -24.32 10.28
N LEU A 60 9.73 -24.81 9.56
CA LEU A 60 9.49 -26.25 9.39
C LEU A 60 10.65 -26.94 8.67
N SER A 61 11.19 -26.32 7.61
CA SER A 61 12.36 -26.85 6.89
C SER A 61 13.60 -26.89 7.77
N TRP A 62 13.73 -25.99 8.75
CA TRP A 62 14.85 -25.99 9.69
C TRP A 62 14.72 -27.12 10.71
N ILE A 63 13.53 -27.32 11.29
CA ILE A 63 13.25 -28.40 12.26
C ILE A 63 13.40 -29.79 11.60
N THR A 64 12.90 -29.95 10.37
CA THR A 64 12.94 -31.22 9.63
C THR A 64 14.30 -31.51 8.98
N ALA A 65 15.26 -30.58 9.04
CA ALA A 65 16.59 -30.76 8.45
C ALA A 65 17.41 -31.87 9.13
N GLY A 66 17.11 -32.21 10.39
CA GLY A 66 17.70 -33.38 11.06
C GLY A 66 19.24 -33.36 11.17
N GLY A 67 19.87 -32.18 11.08
CA GLY A 67 21.34 -32.03 11.10
C GLY A 67 22.02 -31.96 9.74
N ASP A 68 21.28 -32.10 8.63
CA ASP A 68 21.82 -31.85 7.27
C ASP A 68 22.13 -30.35 7.10
N LYS A 69 23.42 -30.02 7.03
CA LYS A 69 23.92 -28.64 6.90
C LYS A 69 23.31 -27.93 5.68
N THR A 70 23.13 -28.64 4.56
CA THR A 70 22.60 -28.06 3.33
C THR A 70 21.15 -27.61 3.51
N LYS A 71 20.34 -28.44 4.18
CA LYS A 71 18.94 -28.12 4.47
C LYS A 71 18.82 -27.00 5.50
N ILE A 72 19.68 -27.00 6.52
CA ILE A 72 19.74 -25.91 7.52
C ILE A 72 20.09 -24.58 6.85
N GLU A 73 21.08 -24.57 5.95
CA GLU A 73 21.50 -23.37 5.24
C GLU A 73 20.40 -22.85 4.32
N LYS A 74 19.72 -23.73 3.59
CA LYS A 74 18.56 -23.37 2.77
C LYS A 74 17.40 -22.80 3.60
N ALA A 75 17.08 -23.43 4.73
CA ALA A 75 16.03 -22.97 5.63
C ALA A 75 16.37 -21.59 6.23
N ARG A 76 17.62 -21.41 6.66
CA ARG A 76 18.11 -20.12 7.16
C ARG A 76 18.03 -19.04 6.07
N SER A 77 18.47 -19.34 4.84
CA SER A 77 18.39 -18.43 3.70
C SER A 77 16.95 -17.98 3.43
N MET A 78 16.00 -18.92 3.45
CA MET A 78 14.58 -18.62 3.28
C MET A 78 14.05 -17.69 4.37
N MET A 79 14.40 -17.94 5.64
CA MET A 79 14.02 -17.08 6.76
C MET A 79 14.65 -15.69 6.68
N THR A 80 15.93 -15.58 6.34
CA THR A 80 16.60 -14.27 6.17
C THR A 80 16.01 -13.49 5.01
N ASN A 81 15.73 -14.13 3.88
CA ASN A 81 15.12 -13.46 2.73
C ASN A 81 13.70 -12.95 3.07
N GLY A 82 12.93 -13.75 3.82
CA GLY A 82 11.64 -13.31 4.36
C GLY A 82 11.78 -12.10 5.28
N ALA A 83 12.73 -12.13 6.22
CA ALA A 83 12.98 -11.03 7.15
C ALA A 83 13.39 -9.73 6.42
N ILE A 84 14.23 -9.85 5.39
CA ILE A 84 14.63 -8.73 4.52
C ILE A 84 13.40 -8.10 3.85
N GLY A 85 12.43 -8.90 3.40
CA GLY A 85 11.19 -8.40 2.81
C GLY A 85 10.41 -7.47 3.75
N ILE A 86 10.27 -7.85 5.03
CA ILE A 86 9.60 -7.02 6.04
C ILE A 86 10.39 -5.75 6.34
N ILE A 87 11.72 -5.87 6.43
CA ILE A 87 12.60 -4.72 6.65
C ILE A 87 12.44 -3.71 5.51
N ILE A 88 12.38 -4.16 4.25
CA ILE A 88 12.19 -3.28 3.08
C ILE A 88 10.86 -2.52 3.19
N ILE A 89 9.77 -3.18 3.60
CA ILE A 89 8.47 -2.52 3.79
C ILE A 89 8.59 -1.42 4.86
N ALA A 90 9.19 -1.73 6.02
CA ALA A 90 9.39 -0.75 7.09
C ALA A 90 10.26 0.44 6.65
N VAL A 91 11.34 0.18 5.93
CA VAL A 91 12.25 1.21 5.42
C VAL A 91 11.56 2.06 4.35
N SER A 92 10.71 1.49 3.50
CA SER A 92 9.93 2.24 2.51
C SER A 92 9.08 3.33 3.16
N TYR A 93 8.35 3.00 4.23
CA TYR A 93 7.57 3.99 4.99
C TYR A 93 8.46 5.08 5.61
N ALA A 94 9.60 4.69 6.18
CA ALA A 94 10.55 5.65 6.74
C ALA A 94 11.09 6.62 5.68
N ILE A 95 11.40 6.14 4.48
CA ILE A 95 11.86 6.97 3.36
C ILE A 95 10.77 7.96 2.94
N VAL A 96 9.54 7.50 2.74
CA VAL A 96 8.42 8.38 2.33
C VAL A 96 8.20 9.48 3.38
N TRP A 97 8.31 9.14 4.66
CA TRP A 97 8.21 10.11 5.75
C TRP A 97 9.34 11.15 5.73
N ILE A 98 10.59 10.71 5.57
CA ILE A 98 11.74 11.60 5.48
C ILE A 98 11.63 12.52 4.27
N VAL A 99 11.23 12.00 3.11
CA VAL A 99 11.04 12.78 1.89
C VAL A 99 9.92 13.80 2.05
N GLY A 100 8.80 13.41 2.66
CA GLY A 100 7.71 14.34 2.98
C GLY A 100 8.17 15.46 3.92
N ALA A 101 8.88 15.10 4.99
CA ALA A 101 9.43 16.07 5.94
C ALA A 101 10.43 17.03 5.26
N ALA A 102 11.29 16.53 4.37
CA ALA A 102 12.27 17.34 3.63
C ALA A 102 11.61 18.32 2.65
N LEU A 103 10.48 17.94 2.05
CA LEU A 103 9.71 18.79 1.15
C LEU A 103 8.77 19.74 1.89
N GLY A 104 8.59 19.57 3.22
CA GLY A 104 7.62 20.33 4.01
C GLY A 104 6.16 19.94 3.72
N ILE A 105 5.95 18.75 3.15
CA ILE A 105 4.65 18.24 2.71
C ILE A 105 4.41 16.91 3.42
N GLU A 106 3.33 16.81 4.20
CA GLU A 106 2.95 15.55 4.84
C GLU A 106 2.35 14.58 3.80
N ILE A 107 3.22 13.93 3.01
CA ILE A 107 2.83 12.97 1.94
C ILE A 107 1.98 11.82 2.50
N LEU A 108 2.17 11.47 3.78
CA LEU A 108 1.42 10.42 4.45
C LEU A 108 0.04 10.88 4.97
N GLU A 109 -0.22 12.19 5.01
CA GLU A 109 -1.48 12.77 5.50
C GLU A 109 -2.00 13.87 4.54
N PRO A 110 -2.39 13.51 3.31
CA PRO A 110 -2.77 14.48 2.27
C PRO A 110 -3.97 15.36 2.64
N GLY A 111 -4.83 14.91 3.56
CA GLY A 111 -5.97 15.69 4.07
C GLY A 111 -5.58 16.98 4.80
N LYS A 112 -4.41 17.04 5.45
CA LYS A 112 -3.93 18.25 6.14
C LYS A 112 -3.43 19.33 5.18
N ILE A 113 -2.88 18.92 4.03
CA ILE A 113 -2.37 19.82 2.99
C ILE A 113 -3.52 20.65 2.41
N ILE A 114 -4.68 20.02 2.18
CA ILE A 114 -5.84 20.68 1.58
C ILE A 114 -6.51 21.67 2.56
N GLN A 115 -6.50 21.36 3.87
CA GLN A 115 -7.04 22.26 4.90
C GLN A 115 -6.18 23.51 5.10
N GLY A 116 -4.87 23.43 4.90
CA GLY A 116 -3.97 24.59 4.97
C GLY A 116 -4.09 25.58 3.81
N ILE A 117 -4.62 25.12 2.66
CA ILE A 117 -4.79 25.94 1.44
C ILE A 117 -6.22 26.48 1.31
N THR A 118 -7.17 25.97 2.09
CA THR A 118 -8.50 26.58 2.22
C THR A 118 -8.35 27.88 3.02
N PHE A 119 -8.21 28.99 2.31
CA PHE A 119 -8.21 30.33 2.88
C PHE A 119 -9.48 30.53 3.71
N LYS A 120 -9.27 30.95 4.96
CA LYS A 120 -10.33 31.37 5.87
C LYS A 120 -11.06 32.60 5.34
#